data_AF-A0A1G7KTG3-F1
#
_entry.id   AF-A0A1G7KTG3-F1
#
_cell.length_a   1.000
_cell.length_b   1.000
_cell.length_c   1.000
_cell.angle_alpha   90.00
_cell.angle_beta   90.00
_cell.angle_gamma   90.00
#
_symmetry.space_group_name_H-M   'P 1'
#
loop_
_entity.id
_entity.type
_entity.pdbx_description
1 polymer ?
#
loop_
_entity_poly.entity_id
_entity_poly.type
_entity_poly.pdbx_seq_one_letter_code
_entity_poly.pdbx_strand_id
1 'polypeptide(L)'
;MPEQTPQPRRLADRLFGAVTPAPEARPQQPRPEAPRSVRQAAVVVAGEAAVFVVLAVLLLWLTLTGDPESVPRALAEVVLVGLVAALLGAAAAGLRRLAGWARGPVIALQILFAASGLVAFQAGRPEIGVPALALAAAAVYLLMTPEARLAYLDR
;
A
#
# COMPACT_ATOMS: atom_id res chain seq x y z
N MET A 1 -1.85 -53.52 -55.77
CA MET A 1 -2.43 -52.33 -55.11
C MET A 1 -2.74 -52.69 -53.67
N PRO A 2 -1.92 -52.27 -52.68
CA PRO A 2 -2.16 -52.55 -51.26
C PRO A 2 -3.08 -51.49 -50.64
N GLU A 3 -4.18 -51.96 -50.07
CA GLU A 3 -5.25 -51.20 -49.45
C GLU A 3 -4.79 -50.68 -48.07
N GLN A 4 -4.66 -49.35 -47.95
CA GLN A 4 -4.33 -48.70 -46.67
C GLN A 4 -5.61 -48.53 -45.84
N THR A 5 -5.76 -49.33 -44.80
CA THR A 5 -6.88 -49.23 -43.85
C THR A 5 -6.75 -47.94 -43.01
N PRO A 6 -7.78 -47.09 -42.88
CA PRO A 6 -7.68 -45.84 -42.13
C PRO A 6 -7.68 -46.09 -40.61
N GLN A 7 -6.68 -45.53 -39.93
CA GLN A 7 -6.46 -45.66 -38.49
C GLN A 7 -7.62 -45.05 -37.66
N PRO A 8 -8.25 -45.79 -36.72
CA PRO A 8 -9.45 -45.35 -35.97
C PRO A 8 -9.17 -44.34 -34.85
N ARG A 9 -8.04 -43.63 -34.88
CA ARG A 9 -7.63 -42.73 -33.78
C ARG A 9 -8.44 -41.42 -33.72
N ARG A 10 -9.05 -40.99 -34.82
CA ARG A 10 -9.72 -39.67 -34.92
C ARG A 10 -11.07 -39.55 -34.22
N LEU A 11 -11.72 -40.67 -33.90
CA LEU A 11 -13.09 -40.67 -33.35
C LEU A 11 -13.08 -40.59 -31.82
N ALA A 12 -12.12 -41.24 -31.17
CA ALA A 12 -11.91 -41.16 -29.73
C ALA A 12 -11.53 -39.74 -29.28
N ASP A 13 -10.65 -39.06 -30.05
CA ASP A 13 -10.24 -37.68 -29.77
C ASP A 13 -11.40 -36.66 -29.88
N ARG A 14 -12.44 -36.96 -30.66
CA ARG A 14 -13.64 -36.11 -30.79
C ARG A 14 -14.69 -36.34 -29.71
N LEU A 15 -14.79 -37.56 -29.17
CA LEU A 15 -15.79 -37.92 -28.17
C LEU A 15 -15.34 -37.62 -26.73
N PHE A 16 -14.04 -37.75 -26.44
CA PHE A 16 -13.50 -37.54 -25.08
C PHE A 16 -12.88 -36.17 -24.85
N GLY A 17 -12.93 -35.29 -25.87
CA GLY A 17 -12.20 -34.05 -25.89
C GLY A 17 -10.70 -34.33 -26.03
N ALA A 18 -10.09 -33.85 -27.11
CA ALA A 18 -8.63 -33.79 -27.19
C ALA A 18 -8.14 -33.16 -25.88
N VAL A 19 -7.25 -33.84 -25.16
CA VAL A 19 -6.60 -33.30 -23.97
C VAL A 19 -5.99 -31.97 -24.42
N THR A 20 -6.65 -30.86 -24.08
CA THR A 20 -6.13 -29.55 -24.39
C THR A 20 -4.80 -29.51 -23.65
N PRO A 21 -3.64 -29.39 -24.33
CA PRO A 21 -2.39 -29.22 -23.63
C PRO A 21 -2.60 -28.10 -22.61
N ALA A 22 -2.19 -28.35 -21.36
CA ALA A 22 -2.35 -27.41 -20.28
C ALA A 22 -1.96 -26.02 -20.79
N PRO A 23 -2.80 -24.98 -20.60
CA PRO A 23 -2.57 -23.67 -21.18
C PRO A 23 -1.11 -23.30 -20.93
N GLU A 24 -0.33 -23.13 -22.00
CA GLU A 24 1.07 -22.69 -21.87
C GLU A 24 1.06 -21.50 -20.91
N ALA A 25 1.90 -21.57 -19.88
CA ALA A 25 1.96 -20.54 -18.85
C ALA A 25 2.07 -19.20 -19.57
N ARG A 26 1.02 -18.36 -19.46
CA ARG A 26 0.98 -17.06 -20.16
C ARG A 26 2.32 -16.38 -19.92
N PRO A 27 2.99 -15.87 -20.97
CA PRO A 27 4.21 -15.11 -20.81
C PRO A 27 4.00 -14.12 -19.67
N GLN A 28 4.80 -14.22 -18.60
CA GLN A 28 4.69 -13.32 -17.47
C GLN A 28 5.01 -11.93 -18.03
N GLN A 29 3.98 -11.14 -18.32
CA GLN A 29 4.15 -9.76 -18.73
C GLN A 29 5.05 -9.10 -17.68
N PRO A 30 6.14 -8.42 -18.09
CA PRO A 30 7.03 -7.75 -17.16
C PRO A 30 6.16 -6.90 -16.23
N ARG A 31 6.18 -7.21 -14.93
CA ARG A 31 5.44 -6.38 -13.96
C ARG A 31 5.96 -4.96 -14.13
N PRO A 32 5.10 -3.97 -14.42
CA PRO A 32 5.55 -2.60 -14.57
C PRO A 32 6.29 -2.21 -13.30
N GLU A 33 7.58 -1.89 -13.41
CA GLU A 33 8.33 -1.42 -12.27
C GLU A 33 7.74 -0.09 -11.82
N ALA A 34 7.46 0.01 -10.53
CA ALA A 34 6.99 1.24 -9.92
C ALA A 34 7.99 2.39 -10.22
N PRO A 35 7.53 3.55 -10.74
CA PRO A 35 8.40 4.71 -10.90
C PRO A 35 9.12 5.03 -9.60
N ARG A 36 10.37 5.50 -9.70
CA ARG A 36 11.19 5.81 -8.52
C ARG A 36 10.49 6.79 -7.59
N SER A 37 9.76 7.78 -8.12
CA SER A 37 9.00 8.74 -7.33
C SER A 37 7.89 8.08 -6.49
N VAL A 38 7.13 7.14 -7.06
CA VAL A 38 6.10 6.37 -6.34
C VAL A 38 6.72 5.47 -5.27
N ARG A 39 7.86 4.84 -5.58
CA ARG A 39 8.59 4.04 -4.58
C ARG A 39 9.09 4.89 -3.42
N GLN A 40 9.66 6.06 -3.70
CA GLN A 40 10.11 7.00 -2.68
C GLN A 40 8.94 7.51 -1.84
N ALA A 41 7.82 7.88 -2.47
CA ALA A 41 6.61 8.26 -1.74
C ALA A 41 6.16 7.13 -0.81
N ALA A 42 6.14 5.88 -1.29
CA ALA A 42 5.79 4.74 -0.47
C ALA A 42 6.75 4.52 0.71
N VAL A 43 8.05 4.81 0.56
CA VAL A 43 9.01 4.76 1.66
C VAL A 43 8.75 5.87 2.68
N VAL A 44 8.43 7.09 2.24
CA VAL A 44 8.08 8.21 3.13
C VAL A 44 6.84 7.85 3.96
N VAL A 45 5.76 7.41 3.31
CA VAL A 45 4.51 7.03 4.00
C VAL A 45 4.72 5.81 4.91
N ALA A 46 5.56 4.85 4.51
CA ALA A 46 5.92 3.73 5.39
C ALA A 46 6.71 4.19 6.63
N GLY A 47 7.56 5.21 6.48
CA GLY A 47 8.26 5.84 7.60
C GLY A 47 7.30 6.50 8.58
N GLU A 48 6.32 7.27 8.09
CA GLU A 48 5.26 7.85 8.91
C GLU A 48 4.47 6.76 9.65
N ALA A 49 4.07 5.70 8.95
CA ALA A 49 3.38 4.57 9.56
C ALA A 49 4.23 3.94 10.69
N ALA A 50 5.53 3.76 10.46
CA ALA A 50 6.44 3.21 11.48
C ALA A 50 6.53 4.10 12.73
N VAL A 51 6.53 5.42 12.57
CA VAL A 51 6.48 6.36 13.71
C VAL A 51 5.20 6.14 14.52
N PHE A 52 4.05 6.00 13.87
CA PHE A 52 2.78 5.73 14.56
C PHE A 52 2.75 4.33 15.20
N VAL A 53 3.37 3.31 14.61
CA VAL A 53 3.53 1.98 15.25
C VAL A 53 4.34 2.11 16.54
N VAL A 54 5.48 2.80 16.50
CA VAL A 54 6.32 3.02 17.68
C VAL A 54 5.53 3.76 18.77
N LEU A 55 4.78 4.79 18.39
CA LEU A 55 3.91 5.53 19.31
C LEU A 55 2.82 4.62 19.92
N ALA A 56 2.16 3.79 19.13
CA ALA A 56 1.14 2.85 19.63
C ALA A 56 1.73 1.85 20.62
N VAL A 57 2.91 1.29 20.31
CA VAL A 57 3.62 0.38 21.22
C VAL A 57 4.05 1.08 22.50
N LEU A 58 4.52 2.32 22.41
CA LEU A 58 4.89 3.12 23.58
C LEU A 58 3.68 3.41 24.47
N LEU A 59 2.55 3.82 23.88
CA LEU A 59 1.30 4.05 24.62
C LEU A 59 0.80 2.77 25.28
N LEU A 60 0.87 1.63 24.57
CA LEU A 60 0.48 0.34 25.13
C LEU A 60 1.40 -0.04 26.29
N TRP A 61 2.71 0.15 26.14
CA TRP A 61 3.67 -0.07 27.21
C TRP A 61 3.34 0.79 28.44
N LEU A 62 3.14 2.10 28.26
CA LEU A 62 2.75 3.02 29.34
C LEU A 62 1.41 2.63 29.99
N THR A 63 0.47 2.10 29.21
CA THR A 63 -0.82 1.60 29.73
C THR A 63 -0.63 0.36 30.61
N LEU A 64 0.33 -0.50 30.29
CA LEU A 64 0.58 -1.75 31.01
C LEU A 64 1.48 -1.58 32.23
N THR A 65 2.45 -0.66 32.17
CA THR A 65 3.46 -0.47 33.24
C THR A 65 3.24 0.77 34.08
N GLY A 66 2.42 1.69 33.63
CA GLY A 66 2.08 2.92 34.36
C GLY A 66 0.76 2.82 35.11
N ASP A 67 0.40 3.94 35.74
CA ASP A 67 -0.89 4.13 36.42
C ASP A 67 -1.77 5.08 35.59
N PRO A 68 -2.44 4.58 34.53
CA PRO A 68 -3.34 5.43 33.75
C PRO A 68 -4.55 5.84 34.58
N GLU A 69 -4.96 7.10 34.47
CA GLU A 69 -6.19 7.60 35.11
C GLU A 69 -7.44 6.80 34.69
N SER A 70 -7.42 6.26 33.47
CA SER A 70 -8.49 5.42 32.90
C SER A 70 -7.92 4.45 31.87
N VAL A 71 -7.95 3.16 32.20
CA VAL A 71 -7.52 2.08 31.28
C VAL A 71 -8.33 2.07 29.97
N PRO A 72 -9.67 2.20 29.96
CA PRO A 72 -10.42 2.26 28.71
C PRO A 72 -9.99 3.41 27.79
N ARG A 73 -9.72 4.59 28.36
CA ARG A 73 -9.24 5.75 27.60
C ARG A 73 -7.86 5.48 27.01
N ALA A 74 -6.93 4.96 27.80
CA ALA A 74 -5.58 4.66 27.36
C ALA A 74 -5.57 3.60 26.22
N LEU A 75 -6.40 2.55 26.34
CA LEU A 75 -6.58 1.57 25.26
C LEU A 75 -7.21 2.17 24.01
N ALA A 76 -8.15 3.11 24.15
CA ALA A 76 -8.73 3.81 23.00
C ALA A 76 -7.66 4.62 22.24
N GLU A 77 -6.74 5.28 22.95
CA GLU A 77 -5.61 5.98 22.34
C GLU A 77 -4.70 5.02 21.57
N VAL A 78 -4.34 3.87 22.15
CA VAL A 78 -3.54 2.82 21.49
C VAL A 78 -4.23 2.34 20.21
N VAL A 79 -5.52 2.04 20.28
CA VAL A 79 -6.30 1.56 19.12
C VAL A 79 -6.37 2.64 18.04
N LEU A 80 -6.66 3.89 18.39
CA LEU A 80 -6.77 4.98 17.43
C LEU A 80 -5.44 5.24 16.71
N VAL A 81 -4.33 5.30 17.45
CA VAL A 81 -2.98 5.45 16.89
C VAL A 81 -2.62 4.24 16.02
N GLY A 82 -2.96 3.03 16.46
CA GLY A 82 -2.77 1.80 15.69
C GLY A 82 -3.55 1.79 14.37
N LEU A 83 -4.78 2.32 14.36
CA LEU A 83 -5.58 2.46 13.14
C LEU A 83 -4.93 3.45 12.15
N VAL A 84 -4.41 4.58 12.63
CA VAL A 84 -3.67 5.53 11.78
C VAL A 84 -2.43 4.85 11.18
N ALA A 85 -1.67 4.12 11.99
CA ALA A 85 -0.52 3.35 11.52
C ALA A 85 -0.91 2.31 10.45
N ALA A 86 -2.01 1.58 10.66
CA ALA A 86 -2.52 0.58 9.73
C ALA A 86 -2.97 1.21 8.41
N LEU A 87 -3.67 2.34 8.45
CA LEU A 87 -4.11 3.07 7.26
C LEU A 87 -2.92 3.56 6.44
N LEU A 88 -1.93 4.19 7.07
CA LEU A 88 -0.71 4.64 6.39
C LEU A 88 0.10 3.45 5.84
N GLY A 89 0.20 2.36 6.59
CA GLY A 89 0.87 1.13 6.16
C GLY A 89 0.18 0.48 4.95
N ALA A 90 -1.15 0.40 4.96
CA ALA A 90 -1.95 -0.08 3.84
C ALA A 90 -1.81 0.83 2.61
N ALA A 91 -1.80 2.14 2.82
CA ALA A 91 -1.58 3.12 1.77
C ALA A 91 -0.18 2.97 1.13
N ALA A 92 0.87 2.84 1.95
CA ALA A 92 2.23 2.57 1.49
C ALA A 92 2.33 1.24 0.72
N ALA A 93 1.68 0.18 1.20
CA ALA A 93 1.60 -1.10 0.48
C ALA A 93 0.85 -0.97 -0.86
N GLY A 94 -0.23 -0.19 -0.90
CA GLY A 94 -0.97 0.15 -2.11
C GLY A 94 -0.11 0.87 -3.14
N LEU A 95 0.68 1.87 -2.71
CA LEU A 95 1.64 2.58 -3.56
C LEU A 95 2.71 1.64 -4.11
N ARG A 96 3.31 0.77 -3.26
CA ARG A 96 4.33 -0.20 -3.71
C ARG A 96 3.80 -1.20 -4.75
N ARG A 97 2.50 -1.48 -4.73
CA ARG A 97 1.82 -2.38 -5.67
C ARG A 97 1.23 -1.67 -6.90
N LEU A 98 1.41 -0.34 -6.99
CA LEU A 98 0.75 0.52 -7.98
C LEU A 98 -0.76 0.27 -8.05
N ALA A 99 -1.42 0.08 -6.91
CA ALA A 99 -2.85 -0.18 -6.90
C ALA A 99 -3.62 1.09 -7.35
N GLY A 100 -4.49 0.99 -8.35
CA GLY A 100 -5.19 2.16 -8.93
C GLY A 100 -5.97 3.00 -7.91
N TRP A 101 -6.44 2.36 -6.83
CA TRP A 101 -7.13 3.02 -5.73
C TRP A 101 -6.22 3.76 -4.75
N ALA A 102 -4.89 3.57 -4.78
CA ALA A 102 -4.01 4.03 -3.69
C ALA A 102 -3.75 5.54 -3.69
N ARG A 103 -3.72 6.19 -4.86
CA ARG A 103 -3.26 7.58 -4.98
C ARG A 103 -4.17 8.58 -4.25
N GLY A 104 -5.49 8.49 -4.48
CA GLY A 104 -6.47 9.39 -3.85
C GLY A 104 -6.45 9.33 -2.32
N PRO A 105 -6.60 8.14 -1.72
CA PRO A 105 -6.50 7.95 -0.28
C PRO A 105 -5.18 8.41 0.32
N VAL A 106 -4.03 8.16 -0.34
CA VAL A 106 -2.74 8.66 0.17
C VAL A 106 -2.75 10.18 0.23
N ILE A 107 -3.17 10.87 -0.84
CA ILE A 107 -3.20 12.34 -0.85
C ILE A 107 -4.10 12.87 0.27
N ALA A 108 -5.28 12.26 0.47
CA ALA A 108 -6.18 12.65 1.55
C ALA A 108 -5.55 12.44 2.93
N LEU A 109 -4.93 11.29 3.18
CA LEU A 109 -4.21 11.01 4.43
C LEU A 109 -3.06 11.99 4.67
N GLN A 110 -2.33 12.37 3.62
CA GLN A 110 -1.25 13.35 3.74
C GLN A 110 -1.74 14.76 4.08
N ILE A 111 -2.91 15.16 3.56
CA ILE A 111 -3.52 16.44 3.92
C ILE A 111 -3.94 16.43 5.40
N LEU A 112 -4.54 15.33 5.88
CA LEU A 112 -4.90 15.18 7.29
C LEU A 112 -3.66 15.15 8.20
N PHE A 113 -2.59 14.47 7.76
CA PHE A 113 -1.33 14.42 8.48
C PHE A 113 -0.65 15.80 8.52
N ALA A 114 -0.65 16.54 7.42
CA ALA A 114 -0.18 17.92 7.36
C ALA A 114 -0.99 18.85 8.27
N ALA A 115 -2.32 18.73 8.28
CA ALA A 115 -3.17 19.49 9.20
C ALA A 115 -2.83 19.20 10.66
N SER A 116 -2.59 17.93 11.01
CA SER A 116 -2.14 17.53 12.34
C SER A 116 -0.76 18.12 12.69
N GLY A 117 0.18 18.12 11.73
CA GLY A 117 1.48 18.77 11.88
C GLY A 117 1.38 20.27 12.08
N LEU A 118 0.47 20.94 11.39
CA LEU A 118 0.20 22.37 11.56
C LEU A 118 -0.37 22.67 12.95
N VAL A 119 -1.29 21.84 13.46
CA VAL A 119 -1.80 21.97 14.84
C VAL A 119 -0.68 21.82 15.85
N ALA A 120 0.22 20.83 15.69
CA ALA A 120 1.39 20.66 16.56
C ALA A 120 2.33 21.88 16.52
N PHE A 121 2.59 22.44 15.34
CA PHE A 121 3.38 23.64 15.18
C PHE A 121 2.75 24.84 15.92
N GLN A 122 1.44 25.07 15.74
CA GLN A 122 0.70 26.13 16.42
C GLN A 122 0.65 25.95 17.94
N ALA A 123 0.66 24.70 18.42
CA ALA A 123 0.74 24.36 19.84
C ALA A 123 2.14 24.54 20.46
N GLY A 124 3.07 25.19 19.76
CA GLY A 124 4.44 25.44 20.24
C GLY A 124 5.33 24.21 20.22
N ARG A 125 5.01 23.21 19.39
CA ARG A 125 5.82 21.99 19.18
C ARG A 125 6.40 21.95 17.76
N PRO A 126 7.24 22.93 17.36
CA PRO A 126 7.83 22.94 16.02
C PRO A 126 8.69 21.69 15.73
N GLU A 127 9.28 21.09 16.77
CA GLU A 127 10.04 19.84 16.68
C GLU A 127 9.23 18.64 16.18
N ILE A 128 7.89 18.68 16.32
CA ILE A 128 6.96 17.68 15.78
C ILE A 128 6.30 18.20 14.49
N GLY A 129 5.82 19.44 14.52
CA GLY A 129 5.03 20.01 13.44
C GLY A 129 5.82 20.19 12.14
N VAL A 130 7.06 20.70 12.20
CA VAL A 130 7.87 20.95 11.01
C VAL A 130 8.25 19.65 10.30
N PRO A 131 8.75 18.60 10.98
CA PRO A 131 9.02 17.32 10.32
C PRO A 131 7.77 16.67 9.72
N ALA A 132 6.63 16.71 10.40
CA ALA A 132 5.37 16.17 9.88
C ALA A 132 4.94 16.87 8.60
N LEU A 133 4.99 18.22 8.58
CA LEU A 133 4.68 19.02 7.39
C LEU A 133 5.66 18.73 6.25
N ALA A 134 6.95 18.59 6.53
CA ALA A 134 7.97 18.30 5.53
C ALA A 134 7.78 16.92 4.89
N LEU A 135 7.47 15.89 5.69
CA LEU A 135 7.19 14.54 5.19
C LEU A 135 5.91 14.52 4.34
N ALA A 136 4.84 15.17 4.80
CA ALA A 136 3.59 15.25 4.05
C ALA A 136 3.78 15.96 2.71
N ALA A 137 4.49 17.11 2.71
CA ALA A 137 4.82 17.84 1.51
C ALA A 137 5.68 17.01 0.56
N ALA A 138 6.68 16.30 1.06
CA ALA A 138 7.53 15.42 0.25
C ALA A 138 6.72 14.28 -0.40
N ALA A 139 5.85 13.61 0.36
CA ALA A 139 5.00 12.55 -0.16
C ALA A 139 4.06 13.05 -1.26
N VAL A 140 3.38 14.19 -1.04
CA VAL A 140 2.50 14.80 -2.03
C VAL A 140 3.29 15.24 -3.26
N TYR A 141 4.43 15.92 -3.07
CA TYR A 141 5.29 16.36 -4.17
C TYR A 141 5.73 15.20 -5.06
N LEU A 142 6.19 14.10 -4.47
CA LEU A 142 6.58 12.90 -5.20
C LEU A 142 5.42 12.30 -6.00
N LEU A 143 4.19 12.35 -5.48
CA LEU A 143 2.98 11.88 -6.18
C LEU A 143 2.43 12.85 -7.22
N MET A 144 2.87 14.11 -7.21
CA MET A 144 2.53 15.11 -8.23
C MET A 144 3.49 15.11 -9.43
N THR A 145 4.60 14.35 -9.34
CA THR A 145 5.50 14.15 -10.48
C THR A 145 4.77 13.57 -11.70
N PRO A 146 5.15 13.97 -12.93
CA PRO A 146 4.49 13.51 -14.15
C PRO A 146 4.56 11.99 -14.30
N GLU A 147 5.67 11.37 -13.91
CA GLU A 147 5.88 9.91 -13.95
C GLU A 147 4.90 9.20 -13.03
N ALA A 148 4.68 9.73 -11.82
CA ALA A 148 3.67 9.20 -10.91
C ALA A 148 2.27 9.34 -11.50
N ARG A 149 1.94 10.49 -12.11
CA ARG A 149 0.61 10.69 -12.72
C ARG A 149 0.35 9.73 -13.88
N LEU A 150 1.33 9.55 -14.78
CA LEU A 150 1.21 8.64 -15.93
C LEU A 150 1.02 7.19 -15.46
N ALA A 151 1.75 6.76 -14.43
CA ALA A 151 1.65 5.39 -13.91
C ALA A 151 0.27 5.01 -13.35
N TYR A 152 -0.57 6.00 -13.02
CA TYR A 152 -1.95 5.78 -12.56
C TYR A 152 -3.01 6.02 -13.65
N LEU A 153 -2.64 6.57 -14.81
CA LEU A 153 -3.56 6.75 -15.95
C LEU A 153 -3.72 5.46 -16.77
N ASP A 154 -2.68 4.62 -16.82
CA ASP A 154 -2.67 3.35 -17.55
C ASP A 154 -3.35 2.18 -16.78
N ARG A 155 -4.12 2.47 -15.72
CA ARG A 155 -4.66 1.49 -14.74
C ARG A 155 -6.15 1.73 -14.48
#